data_AF-A0A820KGK6-F1
#
_entry.id   AF-A0A820KGK6-F1
#
_cell.length_a   1.000
_cell.length_b   1.000
_cell.length_c   1.000
_cell.angle_alpha   90.00
_cell.angle_beta   90.00
_cell.angle_gamma   90.00
#
_symmetry.space_group_name_H-M   'P 1'
#
loop_
_entity.id
_entity.type
_entity.pdbx_description
1 polymer ?
#
loop_
_entity_poly.entity_id
_entity_poly.type
_entity_poly.pdbx_seq_one_letter_code
_entity_poly.pdbx_strand_id
1 'polypeptide(L)'
;TSQLSVTTLYQLLELHGKTTNTMVVEWVIDRCYTKSVRFSDRCFTALAKTFIEVANDYPCDLPSVLTLTLTNVGSPRMHVHELALRLMVVLCKGHLSESQPTTSQQSNGISSSDDVAYIISLASNYSKSQMMLSEYLARRRPDLTMAMFSEITTRILTANSCSRGTLFMILLPW
;
A
#
# COMPACT_ATOMS: atom_id res chain seq x y z
N THR A 1 -10.04 -15.06 23.64
CA THR A 1 -10.95 -15.21 22.48
C THR A 1 -10.49 -14.47 21.23
N SER A 2 -9.70 -13.38 21.33
CA SER A 2 -9.28 -12.54 20.19
C SER A 2 -8.13 -13.09 19.31
N GLN A 3 -7.40 -14.11 19.76
CA GLN A 3 -6.32 -14.70 18.95
C GLN A 3 -6.83 -15.71 17.91
N LEU A 4 -7.86 -16.51 18.26
CA LEU A 4 -8.47 -17.45 17.33
C LEU A 4 -9.08 -16.74 16.12
N SER A 5 -9.77 -15.61 16.31
CA SER A 5 -10.38 -14.88 15.18
C SER A 5 -9.37 -14.36 14.15
N VAL A 6 -8.13 -14.09 14.56
CA VAL A 6 -7.09 -13.56 13.66
C VAL A 6 -6.37 -14.66 12.89
N THR A 7 -6.09 -15.79 13.53
CA THR A 7 -5.53 -16.96 12.83
C THR A 7 -6.55 -17.56 11.88
N THR A 8 -7.84 -17.58 12.25
CA THR A 8 -8.91 -18.00 11.35
C THR A 8 -9.08 -17.00 10.20
N LEU A 9 -8.98 -15.68 10.43
CA LEU A 9 -8.96 -14.66 9.36
C LEU A 9 -7.74 -14.80 8.44
N TYR A 10 -6.56 -15.09 8.99
CA TYR A 10 -5.35 -15.35 8.21
C TYR A 10 -5.55 -16.58 7.32
N GLN A 11 -6.03 -17.69 7.89
CA GLN A 11 -6.35 -18.90 7.14
C GLN A 11 -7.49 -18.65 6.13
N LEU A 12 -8.46 -17.79 6.44
CA LEU A 12 -9.51 -17.41 5.50
C LEU A 12 -8.94 -16.57 4.36
N LEU A 13 -8.04 -15.63 4.62
CA LEU A 13 -7.37 -14.87 3.56
C LEU A 13 -6.43 -15.74 2.73
N GLU A 14 -5.76 -16.71 3.32
CA GLU A 14 -4.84 -17.64 2.65
C GLU A 14 -5.62 -18.68 1.81
N LEU A 15 -6.74 -19.20 2.33
CA LEU A 15 -7.61 -20.15 1.63
C LEU A 15 -8.50 -19.46 0.58
N HIS A 16 -9.00 -18.26 0.86
CA HIS A 16 -9.89 -17.50 -0.03
C HIS A 16 -9.16 -16.45 -0.89
N GLY A 17 -7.86 -16.23 -0.70
CA GLY A 17 -7.04 -15.41 -1.59
C GLY A 17 -7.02 -15.95 -3.02
N LYS A 18 -7.27 -17.27 -3.19
CA LYS A 18 -7.50 -17.93 -4.49
C LYS A 18 -8.93 -17.77 -5.04
N THR A 19 -9.88 -17.31 -4.23
CA THR A 19 -11.30 -17.21 -4.60
C THR A 19 -11.77 -15.78 -4.39
N THR A 20 -11.19 -14.84 -5.15
CA THR A 20 -11.84 -13.61 -5.67
C THR A 20 -12.91 -12.96 -4.78
N ASN A 21 -12.65 -12.77 -3.49
CA ASN A 21 -13.62 -12.11 -2.60
C ASN A 21 -13.09 -10.73 -2.19
N THR A 22 -13.13 -9.80 -3.14
CA THR A 22 -12.75 -8.38 -2.99
C THR A 22 -13.38 -7.73 -1.75
N MET A 23 -14.59 -8.16 -1.36
CA MET A 23 -15.28 -7.68 -0.17
C MET A 23 -14.55 -8.00 1.15
N VAL A 24 -13.92 -9.18 1.26
CA VAL A 24 -13.17 -9.56 2.47
C VAL A 24 -11.93 -8.69 2.60
N VAL A 25 -11.30 -8.36 1.48
CA VAL A 25 -10.07 -7.58 1.43
C VAL A 25 -10.33 -6.15 1.85
N GLU A 26 -11.33 -5.50 1.25
CA GLU A 26 -11.75 -4.15 1.62
C GLU A 26 -12.13 -4.08 3.11
N TRP A 27 -12.81 -5.11 3.62
CA TRP A 27 -13.11 -5.20 5.03
C TRP A 27 -11.85 -5.31 5.91
N VAL A 28 -10.85 -6.09 5.50
CA VAL A 28 -9.58 -6.22 6.23
C VAL A 28 -8.78 -4.91 6.17
N ILE A 29 -8.79 -4.22 5.02
CA ILE A 29 -8.18 -2.88 4.87
C ILE A 29 -8.85 -1.90 5.84
N ASP A 30 -10.18 -1.87 5.95
CA ASP A 30 -10.90 -1.06 6.94
C ASP A 30 -10.49 -1.37 8.38
N ARG A 31 -10.23 -2.65 8.69
CA ARG A 31 -9.76 -3.04 10.02
C ARG A 31 -8.33 -2.55 10.32
N CYS A 32 -7.48 -2.37 9.33
CA CYS A 32 -6.16 -1.77 9.52
C CYS A 32 -6.26 -0.32 10.02
N TYR A 33 -7.24 0.45 9.56
CA TYR A 33 -7.43 1.84 9.98
C TYR A 33 -8.25 2.03 11.25
N THR A 34 -9.17 1.10 11.55
CA THR A 34 -10.15 1.25 12.65
C THR A 34 -9.79 0.52 13.95
N LYS A 35 -8.96 -0.53 13.90
CA LYS A 35 -8.65 -1.37 15.07
C LYS A 35 -7.35 -0.99 15.76
N SER A 36 -7.03 -1.73 16.83
CA SER A 36 -5.79 -1.52 17.57
C SER A 36 -4.56 -1.79 16.70
N VAL A 37 -3.49 -1.09 17.03
CA VAL A 37 -2.19 -1.13 16.37
C VAL A 37 -1.64 -2.56 16.20
N ARG A 38 -1.89 -3.47 17.16
CA ARG A 38 -1.49 -4.89 17.08
C ARG A 38 -2.36 -5.72 16.12
N PHE A 39 -3.65 -5.40 16.02
CA PHE A 39 -4.56 -6.08 15.10
C PHE A 39 -4.25 -5.65 13.67
N SER A 40 -4.06 -4.34 13.47
CA SER A 40 -3.66 -3.76 12.18
C SER A 40 -2.40 -4.40 11.61
N ASP A 41 -1.37 -4.64 12.42
CA ASP A 41 -0.12 -5.27 11.93
C ASP A 41 -0.35 -6.65 11.37
N ARG A 42 -1.16 -7.45 12.05
CA ARG A 42 -1.43 -8.83 11.65
C ARG A 42 -2.25 -8.84 10.38
N CYS A 43 -3.25 -7.96 10.28
CA CYS A 43 -4.05 -7.78 9.06
C CYS A 43 -3.18 -7.31 7.89
N PHE A 44 -2.36 -6.28 8.09
CA PHE A 44 -1.44 -5.78 7.08
C PHE A 44 -0.45 -6.87 6.65
N THR A 45 0.12 -7.61 7.60
CA THR A 45 1.09 -8.67 7.29
C THR A 45 0.46 -9.79 6.48
N ALA A 46 -0.76 -10.18 6.80
CA ALA A 46 -1.51 -11.17 6.02
C ALA A 46 -1.77 -10.66 4.60
N LEU A 47 -2.32 -9.44 4.48
CA LEU A 47 -2.59 -8.81 3.19
C LEU A 47 -1.33 -8.70 2.35
N ALA A 48 -0.26 -8.12 2.88
CA ALA A 48 0.97 -7.90 2.15
C ALA A 48 1.58 -9.21 1.64
N LYS A 49 1.56 -10.29 2.42
CA LYS A 49 1.99 -11.61 1.95
C LYS A 49 1.12 -12.12 0.81
N THR A 50 -0.21 -12.06 0.96
CA THR A 50 -1.13 -12.49 -0.10
C THR A 50 -0.93 -11.70 -1.40
N PHE A 51 -0.70 -10.39 -1.32
CA PHE A 51 -0.44 -9.55 -2.49
C PHE A 51 0.90 -9.84 -3.16
N ILE A 52 1.96 -10.09 -2.36
CA ILE A 52 3.28 -10.44 -2.88
C ILE A 52 3.24 -11.80 -3.57
N GLU A 53 2.46 -12.77 -3.06
CA GLU A 53 2.35 -14.12 -3.64
C GLU A 53 1.48 -14.18 -4.91
N VAL A 54 0.40 -13.38 -4.99
CA VAL A 54 -0.55 -13.43 -6.11
C VAL A 54 -0.11 -12.57 -7.32
N ALA A 55 0.95 -11.77 -7.17
CA ALA A 55 1.69 -11.10 -8.26
C ALA A 55 0.83 -10.54 -9.43
N ASN A 56 0.27 -9.35 -9.24
CA ASN A 56 -0.46 -8.51 -10.22
C ASN A 56 -1.86 -8.94 -10.65
N ASP A 57 -2.34 -10.13 -10.32
CA ASP A 57 -3.68 -10.59 -10.76
C ASP A 57 -4.78 -10.34 -9.70
N TYR A 58 -4.54 -9.38 -8.80
CA TYR A 58 -5.43 -9.15 -7.66
C TYR A 58 -6.51 -8.11 -7.96
N PRO A 59 -7.81 -8.42 -7.78
CA PRO A 59 -8.93 -7.55 -8.17
C PRO A 59 -9.24 -6.45 -7.15
N CYS A 60 -8.23 -5.90 -6.45
CA CYS A 60 -8.44 -4.81 -5.50
C CYS A 60 -8.20 -3.46 -6.16
N ASP A 61 -8.82 -2.42 -5.60
CA ASP A 61 -8.54 -1.04 -5.99
C ASP A 61 -7.10 -0.68 -5.59
N LEU A 62 -6.27 -0.42 -6.59
CA LEU A 62 -4.88 -0.02 -6.42
C LEU A 62 -4.69 1.15 -5.42
N PRO A 63 -5.51 2.21 -5.42
CA PRO A 63 -5.40 3.30 -4.44
C PRO A 63 -5.53 2.83 -2.98
N SER A 64 -6.42 1.86 -2.70
CA SER A 64 -6.66 1.34 -1.35
C SER A 64 -5.43 0.64 -0.80
N VAL A 65 -4.84 -0.24 -1.60
CA VAL A 65 -3.62 -0.99 -1.22
C VAL A 65 -2.40 -0.08 -1.19
N LEU A 66 -2.29 0.87 -2.12
CA LEU A 66 -1.21 1.84 -2.15
C LEU A 66 -1.22 2.74 -0.90
N THR A 67 -2.39 3.26 -0.53
CA THR A 67 -2.57 4.10 0.67
C THR A 67 -2.25 3.32 1.94
N LEU A 68 -2.70 2.08 2.04
CA LEU A 68 -2.39 1.20 3.18
C LEU A 68 -0.89 0.93 3.27
N THR A 69 -0.23 0.68 2.14
CA THR A 69 1.21 0.45 2.08
C THR A 69 1.97 1.69 2.50
N LEU A 70 1.66 2.86 1.95
CA LEU A 70 2.27 4.15 2.33
C LEU A 70 2.12 4.43 3.82
N THR A 71 0.93 4.16 4.38
CA THR A 71 0.66 4.31 5.81
C THR A 71 1.57 3.42 6.67
N ASN A 72 1.92 2.22 6.18
CA ASN A 72 2.75 1.28 6.91
C ASN A 72 4.26 1.45 6.69
N VAL A 73 4.70 2.13 5.62
CA VAL A 73 6.13 2.43 5.38
C VAL A 73 6.72 3.36 6.45
N GLY A 74 5.95 4.22 7.10
CA GLY A 74 6.44 5.03 8.23
C GLY A 74 6.39 4.34 9.58
N SER A 75 6.08 3.03 9.63
CA SER A 75 5.91 2.33 10.91
C SER A 75 7.23 2.25 11.68
N PRO A 76 7.25 2.54 13.00
CA PRO A 76 8.44 2.36 13.84
C PRO A 76 8.80 0.88 14.08
N ARG A 77 7.99 -0.05 13.58
CA ARG A 77 8.17 -1.49 13.73
C ARG A 77 8.82 -2.04 12.48
N MET A 78 10.06 -2.50 12.63
CA MET A 78 10.90 -2.98 11.52
C MET A 78 10.22 -4.03 10.63
N HIS A 79 9.56 -5.03 11.22
CA HIS A 79 8.92 -6.10 10.45
C HIS A 79 7.77 -5.60 9.55
N VAL A 80 6.99 -4.61 10.01
CA VAL A 80 5.90 -4.01 9.24
C VAL A 80 6.46 -3.11 8.15
N HIS A 81 7.46 -2.29 8.51
CA HIS A 81 8.14 -1.40 7.58
C HIS A 81 8.77 -2.16 6.41
N GLU A 82 9.57 -3.18 6.68
CA GLU A 82 10.24 -3.98 5.65
C GLU A 82 9.23 -4.66 4.72
N LEU A 83 8.16 -5.23 5.30
CA LEU A 83 7.11 -5.86 4.50
C LEU A 83 6.35 -4.84 3.64
N ALA A 84 6.11 -3.64 4.17
CA ALA A 84 5.50 -2.56 3.41
C ALA A 84 6.39 -2.10 2.25
N LEU A 85 7.71 -2.08 2.42
CA LEU A 85 8.63 -1.77 1.32
C LEU A 85 8.63 -2.85 0.24
N ARG A 86 8.64 -4.12 0.64
CA ARG A 86 8.54 -5.22 -0.33
C ARG A 86 7.25 -5.13 -1.13
N LEU A 87 6.12 -4.88 -0.47
CA LEU A 87 4.83 -4.68 -1.13
C LEU A 87 4.85 -3.45 -2.05
N MET A 88 5.38 -2.32 -1.59
CA MET A 88 5.52 -1.09 -2.38
C MET A 88 6.28 -1.35 -3.68
N VAL A 89 7.40 -2.07 -3.61
CA VAL A 89 8.22 -2.41 -4.77
C VAL A 89 7.45 -3.30 -5.75
N VAL A 90 6.68 -4.28 -5.26
CA VAL A 90 5.82 -5.12 -6.10
C VAL A 90 4.77 -4.29 -6.83
N LEU A 91 4.06 -3.41 -6.11
CA LEU A 91 3.05 -2.52 -6.69
C LEU A 91 3.65 -1.59 -7.77
N CYS A 92 4.85 -1.05 -7.53
CA CYS A 92 5.52 -0.17 -8.47
C CYS A 92 5.96 -0.89 -9.76
N LYS A 93 6.49 -2.11 -9.62
CA LYS A 93 6.94 -2.92 -10.76
C LYS A 93 5.80 -3.47 -11.61
N GLY A 94 4.68 -3.80 -10.99
CA GLY A 94 3.51 -4.32 -11.68
C GLY A 94 2.61 -3.20 -12.20
N HIS A 95 1.66 -2.79 -11.36
CA HIS A 95 0.58 -1.89 -11.73
C HIS A 95 1.02 -0.46 -12.10
N LEU A 96 2.15 0.02 -11.56
CA LEU A 96 2.59 1.38 -11.84
C LEU A 96 3.39 1.53 -13.14
N SER A 97 4.03 0.46 -13.61
CA SER A 97 4.87 0.45 -14.83
C SER A 97 4.06 0.25 -16.12
N GLU A 98 2.86 -0.32 -16.03
CA GLU A 98 2.08 -0.79 -17.20
C GLU A 98 1.27 0.32 -17.92
N SER A 99 1.20 1.54 -17.36
CA SER A 99 0.34 2.62 -17.87
C SER A 99 1.00 3.61 -18.84
N GLN A 100 2.15 3.30 -19.43
CA GLN A 100 2.73 4.15 -20.48
C GLN A 100 2.16 3.74 -21.85
N PRO A 101 1.20 4.49 -22.43
CA PRO A 101 0.83 4.31 -23.82
C PRO A 101 2.03 4.71 -24.68
N THR A 102 2.41 3.81 -25.58
CA THR A 102 3.44 4.02 -26.60
C THR A 102 3.07 5.22 -27.47
N THR A 103 3.75 6.35 -27.28
CA THR A 103 3.84 7.38 -28.32
C THR A 103 5.23 8.00 -28.30
N SER A 104 6.04 7.53 -29.25
CA SER A 104 7.20 8.17 -29.91
C SER A 104 8.24 8.94 -29.07
N GLN A 105 9.44 8.35 -29.02
CA GLN A 105 10.76 8.99 -29.17
C GLN A 105 11.07 10.21 -28.27
N GLN A 106 11.73 9.98 -27.12
CA GLN A 106 13.14 10.30 -26.90
C GLN A 106 13.52 10.19 -25.41
N SER A 107 14.65 9.52 -25.19
CA SER A 107 15.52 9.56 -24.01
C SER A 107 15.05 8.96 -22.68
N ASN A 108 15.89 8.03 -22.21
CA ASN A 108 16.00 7.49 -20.86
C ASN A 108 15.00 6.40 -20.48
N GLY A 109 15.22 5.22 -21.08
CA GLY A 109 14.99 3.95 -20.39
C GLY A 109 15.91 3.85 -19.17
N ILE A 110 15.55 4.58 -18.12
CA ILE A 110 16.00 4.33 -16.75
C ILE A 110 14.99 3.31 -16.22
N SER A 111 15.49 2.09 -16.10
CA SER A 111 14.75 0.86 -15.85
C SER A 111 14.07 0.90 -14.48
N SER A 112 12.99 0.15 -14.33
CA SER A 112 12.29 -0.11 -13.05
C SER A 112 13.21 -0.49 -11.87
N SER A 113 14.48 -0.80 -12.14
CA SER A 113 15.53 -1.03 -11.14
C SER A 113 15.96 0.25 -10.41
N ASP A 114 16.12 1.38 -11.11
CA ASP A 114 16.59 2.63 -10.52
C ASP A 114 15.51 3.31 -9.69
N ASP A 115 14.26 3.25 -10.15
CA ASP A 115 13.09 3.72 -9.38
C ASP A 115 12.93 2.92 -8.07
N VAL A 116 13.21 1.62 -8.09
CA VAL A 116 13.14 0.77 -6.90
C VAL A 116 14.30 1.05 -5.95
N ALA A 117 15.51 1.25 -6.46
CA ALA A 117 16.64 1.70 -5.64
C ALA A 117 16.35 3.05 -4.98
N TYR A 118 15.73 3.98 -5.72
CA TYR A 118 15.32 5.28 -5.21
C TYR A 118 14.24 5.17 -4.12
N ILE A 119 13.21 4.33 -4.32
CA ILE A 119 12.17 4.05 -3.30
C ILE A 119 12.79 3.50 -2.02
N ILE A 120 13.70 2.52 -2.13
CA ILE A 120 14.40 1.94 -0.98
C ILE A 120 15.25 2.99 -0.26
N SER A 121 15.93 3.86 -1.01
CA SER A 121 16.71 4.97 -0.46
C SER A 121 15.83 5.96 0.30
N LEU A 122 14.69 6.38 -0.28
CA LEU A 122 13.71 7.27 0.36
C LEU A 122 13.11 6.65 1.63
N ALA A 123 12.83 5.36 1.59
CA ALA A 123 12.29 4.60 2.70
C ALA A 123 13.23 4.46 3.88
N SER A 124 14.54 4.44 3.63
CA SER A 124 15.58 4.36 4.65
C SER A 124 15.57 5.58 5.60
N ASN A 125 14.97 6.70 5.17
CA ASN A 125 14.74 7.89 5.98
C ASN A 125 13.40 7.79 6.74
N TYR A 126 13.34 6.90 7.73
CA TYR A 126 12.15 6.50 8.51
C TYR A 126 11.14 7.60 8.90
N SER A 127 11.57 8.83 9.18
CA SER A 127 10.67 9.90 9.65
C SER A 127 9.97 10.70 8.55
N LYS A 128 10.48 10.67 7.31
CA LYS A 128 9.91 11.42 6.18
C LYS A 128 9.62 10.55 4.95
N SER A 129 9.88 9.26 5.04
CA SER A 129 9.72 8.29 3.96
C SER A 129 8.32 8.35 3.32
N GLN A 130 7.27 8.48 4.13
CA GLN A 130 5.88 8.48 3.64
C GLN A 130 5.57 9.66 2.73
N MET A 131 5.94 10.87 3.14
CA MET A 131 5.69 12.09 2.36
C MET A 131 6.55 12.11 1.09
N MET A 132 7.83 11.73 1.20
CA MET A 132 8.76 11.68 0.06
C MET A 132 8.32 10.64 -0.98
N LEU A 133 7.90 9.46 -0.54
CA LEU A 133 7.38 8.42 -1.43
C LEU A 133 6.04 8.83 -2.04
N SER A 134 5.18 9.49 -1.26
CA SER A 134 3.92 10.01 -1.77
C SER A 134 4.13 11.06 -2.87
N GLU A 135 5.04 12.02 -2.66
CA GLU A 135 5.40 13.01 -3.68
C GLU A 135 6.00 12.38 -4.93
N TYR A 136 6.89 11.40 -4.74
CA TYR A 136 7.49 10.66 -5.84
C TYR A 136 6.41 9.97 -6.70
N LEU A 137 5.45 9.30 -6.06
CA LEU A 137 4.36 8.60 -6.74
C LEU A 137 3.38 9.57 -7.42
N ALA A 138 2.99 10.67 -6.76
CA ALA A 138 2.11 11.68 -7.33
C ALA A 138 2.69 12.29 -8.61
N ARG A 139 3.99 12.57 -8.61
CA ARG A 139 4.69 13.11 -9.78
C ARG A 139 4.83 12.09 -10.92
N ARG A 140 4.98 10.80 -10.60
CA ARG A 140 5.08 9.73 -11.60
C ARG A 140 3.74 9.27 -12.16
N ARG A 141 2.66 9.35 -11.37
CA ARG A 141 1.31 8.83 -11.70
C ARG A 141 0.21 9.86 -11.40
N PRO A 142 0.20 11.01 -12.10
CA PRO A 142 -0.83 12.03 -11.89
C PRO A 142 -2.25 11.52 -12.22
N ASP A 143 -2.35 10.47 -13.03
CA ASP A 143 -3.59 9.76 -13.36
C ASP A 143 -4.28 9.12 -12.13
N LEU A 144 -3.53 8.78 -11.08
CA LEU A 144 -4.08 8.22 -9.85
C LEU A 144 -4.53 9.30 -8.85
N THR A 145 -4.23 10.58 -9.09
CA THR A 145 -4.47 11.67 -8.13
C THR A 145 -5.90 11.72 -7.62
N MET A 146 -6.88 11.71 -8.52
CA MET A 146 -8.29 11.78 -8.12
C MET A 146 -8.72 10.55 -7.32
N ALA A 147 -8.23 9.37 -7.71
CA ALA A 147 -8.54 8.12 -7.04
C ALA A 147 -7.89 8.04 -5.66
N MET A 148 -6.63 8.47 -5.53
CA MET A 148 -5.92 8.59 -4.26
C MET A 148 -6.58 9.62 -3.35
N PHE A 149 -6.98 10.78 -3.86
CA PHE A 149 -7.69 11.78 -3.08
C PHE A 149 -9.03 11.23 -2.53
N SER A 150 -9.83 10.61 -3.40
CA SER A 150 -11.10 9.99 -3.02
C SER A 150 -10.89 8.91 -1.96
N GLU A 151 -9.90 8.04 -2.16
CA GLU A 151 -9.61 6.95 -1.24
C GLU A 151 -9.09 7.45 0.12
N ILE A 152 -8.12 8.37 0.12
CA ILE A 152 -7.56 8.88 1.37
C ILE A 152 -8.61 9.65 2.17
N THR A 153 -9.45 10.46 1.52
CA THR A 153 -10.48 11.24 2.20
C THR A 153 -11.55 10.35 2.84
N THR A 154 -11.97 9.26 2.19
CA THR A 154 -12.91 8.29 2.80
C THR A 154 -12.29 7.60 4.01
N ARG A 155 -11.01 7.19 3.93
CA ARG A 155 -10.29 6.57 5.05
C ARG A 155 -10.07 7.53 6.21
N ILE A 156 -9.83 8.82 5.97
CA ILE A 156 -9.68 9.83 7.04
C ILE A 156 -10.95 9.91 7.91
N LEU A 157 -12.15 9.74 7.32
CA LEU A 157 -13.41 9.79 8.06
C LEU A 157 -13.60 8.60 9.02
N THR A 158 -13.04 7.44 8.69
CA THR A 158 -13.22 6.20 9.46
C THR A 158 -12.00 5.84 10.31
N ALA A 159 -10.83 6.40 10.01
CA ALA A 159 -9.56 6.05 10.65
C ALA A 159 -9.41 6.56 12.09
N ASN A 160 -8.61 5.84 12.87
CA ASN A 160 -8.19 6.26 14.20
C ASN A 160 -7.29 7.52 14.18
N SER A 161 -7.15 8.21 15.30
CA SER A 161 -6.39 9.48 15.42
C SER A 161 -4.94 9.41 14.96
N CYS A 162 -4.26 8.27 15.14
CA CYS A 162 -2.86 8.10 14.73
C CYS A 162 -2.76 7.98 13.20
N SER A 163 -3.59 7.13 12.61
CA SER A 163 -3.64 6.92 11.16
C SER A 163 -4.09 8.18 10.40
N ARG A 164 -5.00 8.99 10.96
CA ARG A 164 -5.44 10.25 10.34
C ARG A 164 -4.29 11.22 10.08
N GLY A 165 -3.37 11.39 11.03
CA GLY A 165 -2.21 12.27 10.83
C GLY A 165 -1.32 11.81 9.66
N THR A 166 -1.05 10.51 9.58
CA THR A 166 -0.32 9.91 8.46
C THR A 166 -1.05 10.06 7.14
N LEU A 167 -2.37 9.86 7.10
CA LEU A 167 -3.17 10.01 5.89
C LEU A 167 -3.15 11.45 5.36
N PHE A 168 -3.18 12.47 6.22
CA PHE A 168 -3.00 13.86 5.79
C PHE A 168 -1.61 14.12 5.18
N MET A 169 -0.56 13.56 5.77
CA MET A 169 0.81 13.67 5.23
C MET A 169 0.94 12.99 3.87
N ILE A 170 0.23 11.88 3.67
CA ILE A 170 0.19 11.17 2.39
C ILE A 170 -0.63 11.96 1.38
N LEU A 171 -1.74 12.58 1.77
CA LEU A 171 -2.63 13.33 0.87
C LEU A 171 -1.96 14.56 0.25
N LEU A 172 -1.12 15.27 1.02
CA LEU A 172 -0.59 16.58 0.64
C LEU A 172 0.06 16.66 -0.77
N PRO A 173 0.83 15.66 -1.24
CA PRO A 173 1.47 15.72 -2.55
C PRO A 173 0.60 15.30 -3.74
N TRP A 174 -0.59 14.72 -3.51
CA TRP A 174 -1.55 14.32 -4.55
C TRP A 174 -2.59 15.43 -4.72
#